data_AF-A0A8X6SJ96-F1
#
_entry.id   AF-A0A8X6SJ96-F1
#
_cell.length_a   1.000
_cell.length_b   1.000
_cell.length_c   1.000
_cell.angle_alpha   90.00
_cell.angle_beta   90.00
_cell.angle_gamma   90.00
#
_symmetry.space_group_name_H-M   'P 1'
#
loop_
_entity.id
_entity.type
_entity.pdbx_description
1 polymer ?
#
loop_
_entity_poly.entity_id
_entity_poly.type
_entity_poly.pdbx_seq_one_letter_code
_entity_poly.pdbx_strand_id
1 'polypeptide(L)'
;MIARWVDNGRFQRHDGSGRPRATADREDKLIVKSAVTAPPDSLSSSIRRVTRTSVSTMTFHRWLIERNLRAYRSLCHLPFTPVHCRARLEWCLDQSDWNHADWDV
;
A
#
# COMPACT_ATOMS: atom_id res chain seq x y z
N MET A 1 -4.12 30.34 21.29
CA MET A 1 -2.69 30.09 21.52
C MET A 1 -2.40 30.46 22.96
N ILE A 2 -2.45 29.48 23.88
CA ILE A 2 -2.29 29.74 25.32
C ILE A 2 -0.87 29.30 25.67
N ALA A 3 -0.07 30.24 26.12
CA ALA A 3 1.21 29.94 26.69
C ALA A 3 1.13 30.14 28.19
N ARG A 4 1.61 29.16 28.93
CA ARG A 4 1.61 29.17 30.39
C ARG A 4 3.04 29.46 30.85
N TRP A 5 3.17 30.45 31.71
CA TRP A 5 4.43 30.73 32.37
C TRP A 5 4.75 29.56 33.31
N VAL A 6 5.89 28.92 33.13
CA VAL A 6 6.35 27.82 33.98
C VAL A 6 7.36 28.39 34.98
N ASP A 7 7.23 28.00 36.25
CA ASP A 7 7.93 28.54 37.43
C ASP A 7 9.47 28.47 37.36
N ASN A 8 10.01 27.81 36.34
CA ASN A 8 11.43 27.69 36.02
C ASN A 8 11.93 28.76 35.04
N GLY A 9 11.17 29.84 34.81
CA GLY A 9 11.56 30.95 33.93
C GLY A 9 11.58 30.60 32.44
N ARG A 10 10.99 29.47 32.04
CA ARG A 10 10.91 29.03 30.65
C ARG A 10 9.48 29.11 30.13
N PHE A 11 9.35 29.63 28.92
CA PHE A 11 8.07 29.67 28.22
C PHE A 11 7.85 28.34 27.51
N GLN A 12 6.93 27.52 28.00
CA GLN A 12 6.61 26.24 27.39
C GLN A 12 5.39 26.40 26.49
N ARG A 13 5.58 26.20 25.17
CA ARG A 13 4.46 26.13 24.24
C ARG A 13 3.74 24.80 24.46
N HIS A 14 2.43 24.86 24.67
CA HIS A 14 1.58 23.70 24.52
C HIS A 14 1.44 23.37 23.04
N ASP A 15 1.61 22.10 22.69
CA ASP A 15 1.25 21.61 21.37
C ASP A 15 -0.23 21.88 21.14
N GLY A 16 -0.53 22.67 20.12
CA GLY A 16 -1.91 22.93 19.75
C GLY A 16 -2.56 21.63 19.26
N SER A 17 -3.82 21.42 19.60
CA SER A 17 -4.62 20.41 18.91
C SER A 17 -4.73 20.83 17.44
N GLY A 18 -3.98 20.16 16.57
CA GLY A 18 -4.06 20.37 15.12
C GLY A 18 -5.45 20.05 14.59
N ARG A 19 -5.68 20.32 13.30
CA ARG A 19 -6.92 19.93 12.64
C ARG A 19 -7.15 18.42 12.78
N PRO A 20 -8.32 17.95 13.23
CA PRO A 20 -8.65 16.54 13.27
C PRO A 20 -8.50 15.90 11.89
N ARG A 21 -7.99 14.66 11.83
CA ARG A 21 -7.92 13.91 10.58
C ARG A 21 -9.35 13.67 10.06
N ALA A 22 -9.49 13.65 8.74
CA ALA A 22 -10.77 13.40 8.09
C ALA A 22 -11.24 11.94 8.23
N THR A 23 -10.34 11.03 8.57
CA THR A 23 -10.60 9.60 8.76
C THR A 23 -10.38 9.19 10.22
N ALA A 24 -11.21 8.26 10.69
CA ALA A 24 -11.05 7.65 12.01
C ALA A 24 -10.21 6.37 11.93
N ASP A 25 -9.59 5.96 13.04
CA ASP A 25 -8.76 4.73 13.13
C ASP A 25 -9.46 3.47 12.61
N ARG A 26 -10.78 3.37 12.81
CA ARG A 26 -11.58 2.26 12.28
C ARG A 26 -11.66 2.28 10.76
N GLU A 27 -11.87 3.45 10.19
CA GLU A 27 -11.92 3.65 8.74
C GLU A 27 -10.55 3.36 8.13
N ASP A 28 -9.49 3.86 8.75
CA ASP A 28 -8.11 3.61 8.35
C ASP A 28 -7.79 2.11 8.24
N LYS A 29 -8.20 1.28 9.21
CA LYS A 29 -8.02 -0.19 9.16
C LYS A 29 -8.77 -0.84 8.00
N LEU A 30 -10.00 -0.40 7.74
CA LEU A 30 -10.81 -0.92 6.64
C LEU A 30 -10.24 -0.52 5.28
N ILE A 31 -9.75 0.71 5.17
CA ILE A 31 -9.08 1.23 3.97
C ILE A 31 -7.81 0.43 3.70
N VAL A 32 -6.92 0.22 4.67
CA VAL A 32 -5.71 -0.61 4.49
C VAL A 32 -6.07 -2.00 3.97
N LYS A 33 -7.03 -2.66 4.64
CA LYS A 33 -7.46 -4.01 4.24
C LYS A 33 -7.96 -4.02 2.79
N SER A 34 -8.80 -3.06 2.42
CA SER A 34 -9.32 -2.98 1.06
C SER A 34 -8.25 -2.61 0.02
N ALA A 35 -7.30 -1.74 0.35
CA ALA A 35 -6.21 -1.34 -0.54
C ALA A 35 -5.25 -2.50 -0.87
N VAL A 36 -4.99 -3.38 0.10
CA VAL A 36 -4.12 -4.54 -0.07
C VAL A 36 -4.79 -5.63 -0.93
N THR A 37 -6.11 -5.77 -0.85
CA THR A 37 -6.85 -6.82 -1.57
C THR A 37 -7.40 -6.35 -2.92
N ALA A 38 -7.53 -5.04 -3.14
CA ALA A 38 -8.12 -4.51 -4.38
C ALA A 38 -7.13 -4.55 -5.55
N PRO A 39 -7.61 -4.91 -6.77
CA PRO A 39 -6.85 -4.69 -8.00
C PRO A 39 -6.45 -3.21 -8.16
N PRO A 40 -5.24 -2.91 -8.68
CA PRO A 40 -4.73 -1.54 -8.79
C PRO A 40 -5.70 -0.56 -9.47
N ASP A 41 -6.37 -1.01 -10.53
CA ASP A 41 -7.29 -0.19 -11.33
C ASP A 41 -8.61 0.12 -10.61
N SER A 42 -8.98 -0.70 -9.63
CA SER A 42 -10.27 -0.63 -8.90
C SER A 42 -10.10 -0.17 -7.45
N LEU A 43 -8.92 0.30 -7.08
CA LEU A 43 -8.56 0.62 -5.70
C LEU A 43 -9.37 1.81 -5.17
N SER A 44 -9.54 2.86 -5.97
CA SER A 44 -10.31 4.05 -5.58
C SER A 44 -11.79 3.74 -5.35
N SER A 45 -12.40 2.92 -6.21
CA SER A 45 -13.81 2.52 -6.11
C SER A 45 -14.05 1.54 -4.97
N SER A 46 -13.15 0.57 -4.76
CA SER A 46 -13.19 -0.38 -3.64
C SER A 46 -13.13 0.33 -2.30
N ILE A 47 -12.24 1.32 -2.17
CA ILE A 47 -12.09 2.09 -0.94
C ILE A 47 -13.27 3.03 -0.71
N ARG A 48 -13.79 3.65 -1.77
CA ARG A 48 -15.00 4.50 -1.68
C ARG A 48 -16.25 3.71 -1.29
N ARG A 49 -16.33 2.42 -1.61
CA ARG A 49 -17.40 1.54 -1.12
C ARG A 49 -17.30 1.24 0.37
N VAL A 50 -16.08 1.11 0.87
CA VAL A 50 -15.81 0.72 2.26
C VAL A 50 -15.87 1.92 3.20
N THR A 51 -15.50 3.11 2.70
CA THR A 51 -15.42 4.34 3.48
C THR A 51 -16.73 5.12 3.36
N ARG A 52 -17.32 5.56 4.47
CA ARG A 52 -18.52 6.42 4.49
C ARG A 52 -18.18 7.91 4.37
N THR A 53 -16.91 8.26 4.51
CA THR A 53 -16.42 9.63 4.42
C THR A 53 -16.00 9.96 2.98
N SER A 54 -16.38 11.16 2.52
CA SER A 54 -15.95 11.69 1.23
C SER A 54 -14.54 12.26 1.38
N VAL A 55 -13.54 11.41 1.19
CA VAL A 55 -12.12 11.79 1.24
C VAL A 55 -11.67 12.14 -0.18
N SER A 56 -10.95 13.26 -0.35
CA SER A 56 -10.42 13.62 -1.66
C SER A 56 -9.31 12.66 -2.12
N THR A 57 -9.20 12.45 -3.43
CA THR A 57 -8.16 11.59 -4.03
C THR A 57 -6.75 11.98 -3.61
N MET A 58 -6.46 13.28 -3.47
CA MET A 58 -5.15 13.77 -3.02
C MET A 58 -4.86 13.38 -1.57
N THR A 59 -5.84 13.55 -0.67
CA THR A 59 -5.70 13.14 0.73
C THR A 59 -5.48 11.63 0.81
N PHE A 60 -6.21 10.90 -0.02
CA PHE A 60 -6.11 9.46 -0.14
C PHE A 60 -4.71 8.99 -0.61
N HIS A 61 -4.14 9.62 -1.64
CA HIS A 61 -2.78 9.30 -2.11
C HIS A 61 -1.70 9.61 -1.06
N ARG A 62 -1.77 10.77 -0.40
CA ARG A 62 -0.82 11.14 0.67
C ARG A 62 -0.87 10.15 1.82
N TRP A 63 -2.07 9.76 2.23
CA TRP A 63 -2.28 8.79 3.29
C TRP A 63 -1.73 7.40 2.95
N LEU A 64 -1.93 6.92 1.71
CA LEU A 64 -1.34 5.65 1.27
C LEU A 64 0.19 5.68 1.31
N ILE A 65 0.80 6.80 0.92
CA ILE A 65 2.25 7.00 0.98
C ILE A 65 2.73 7.01 2.44
N GLU A 66 2.06 7.72 3.34
CA GLU A 66 2.35 7.70 4.78
C GLU A 66 2.32 6.28 5.37
N ARG A 67 1.44 5.42 4.83
CA ARG A 67 1.30 4.01 5.25
C ARG A 67 2.19 3.03 4.47
N ASN A 68 3.09 3.52 3.61
CA ASN A 68 3.92 2.72 2.71
C ASN A 68 3.13 1.75 1.80
N LEU A 69 1.86 2.05 1.55
CA LEU A 69 1.00 1.29 0.63
C LEU A 69 1.18 1.83 -0.79
N ARG A 70 2.29 1.45 -1.41
CA ARG A 70 2.67 1.83 -2.77
C ARG A 70 2.63 0.60 -3.67
N ALA A 71 1.89 0.68 -4.77
CA ALA A 71 2.10 -0.23 -5.88
C ALA A 71 3.39 0.19 -6.61
N TYR A 72 4.41 -0.66 -6.60
CA TYR A 72 5.56 -0.50 -7.49
C TYR A 72 5.16 -1.07 -8.85
N ARG A 73 4.96 -0.21 -9.84
CA ARG A 73 4.89 -0.66 -11.23
C ARG A 73 6.31 -1.01 -11.65
N SER A 74 6.57 -2.29 -11.96
CA SER A 74 7.82 -2.65 -12.62
C SER A 74 7.89 -1.87 -13.93
N LEU A 75 8.84 -0.94 -14.02
CA LEU A 75 9.00 -0.08 -15.20
C LEU A 75 9.41 -0.89 -16.43
N CYS A 76 10.00 -2.07 -16.21
CA CYS A 76 10.45 -2.98 -17.25
C CYS A 76 10.02 -4.41 -16.89
N HIS A 77 8.91 -4.87 -17.48
CA HIS A 77 8.81 -6.30 -17.76
C HIS A 77 9.78 -6.56 -18.92
N LEU A 78 10.81 -7.40 -18.70
CA LEU A 78 11.53 -8.00 -19.83
C LEU A 78 10.45 -8.67 -20.70
N PRO A 79 10.22 -8.22 -21.94
CA PRO A 79 9.23 -8.84 -22.79
C PRO A 79 9.72 -10.26 -23.06
N PHE A 80 9.10 -11.22 -22.39
CA PHE A 80 9.17 -12.61 -22.79
C PHE A 80 8.53 -12.64 -24.19
N THR A 81 9.38 -12.69 -25.21
CA THR A 81 8.90 -12.88 -26.58
C THR A 81 8.12 -14.21 -26.63
N PRO A 82 7.17 -14.37 -27.57
CA PRO A 82 6.41 -15.62 -27.68
C PRO A 82 7.28 -16.88 -27.79
N VAL A 83 8.51 -16.72 -28.29
CA VAL A 83 9.53 -17.77 -28.36
C VAL A 83 10.03 -18.15 -26.96
N HIS A 84 10.38 -17.15 -26.14
CA HIS A 84 10.78 -17.41 -24.76
C HIS A 84 9.66 -18.06 -23.96
N CYS A 85 8.40 -17.63 -24.15
CA CYS A 85 7.25 -18.22 -23.44
C CYS A 85 7.09 -19.72 -23.75
N ARG A 86 7.24 -20.09 -25.03
CA ARG A 86 7.16 -21.48 -25.47
C ARG A 86 8.30 -22.32 -24.92
N ALA A 87 9.54 -21.84 -25.05
CA ALA A 87 10.72 -22.57 -24.53
C ALA A 87 10.62 -22.82 -23.03
N ARG A 88 10.11 -21.84 -22.26
CA ARG A 88 9.91 -22.01 -20.82
C ARG A 88 8.77 -22.98 -20.49
N LEU A 89 7.68 -22.96 -21.28
CA LEU A 89 6.59 -23.91 -21.12
C LEU A 89 7.04 -25.34 -21.44
N GLU A 90 7.75 -25.53 -22.55
CA GLU A 90 8.34 -26.81 -22.95
C GLU A 90 9.26 -27.34 -21.86
N TRP A 91 10.18 -26.51 -21.34
CA TRP A 91 11.03 -26.88 -20.21
C TRP A 91 10.21 -27.28 -18.98
N CYS A 92 9.21 -26.49 -18.56
CA CYS A 92 8.39 -26.84 -17.40
C CYS A 92 7.61 -28.15 -17.59
N LEU A 93 7.18 -28.47 -18.82
CA LEU A 93 6.51 -29.73 -19.12
C LEU A 93 7.49 -30.91 -19.09
N ASP A 94 8.69 -30.73 -19.64
CA ASP A 94 9.77 -31.72 -19.57
C ASP A 94 10.22 -31.99 -18.12
N GLN A 95 10.09 -31.01 -17.22
CA GLN A 95 10.41 -31.16 -15.79
C GLN A 95 9.18 -31.40 -14.91
N SER A 96 8.02 -31.72 -15.49
CA SER A 96 6.79 -31.93 -14.72
C SER A 96 6.83 -33.14 -13.80
N ASP A 97 7.65 -34.14 -14.13
CA ASP A 97 7.86 -35.37 -13.36
C ASP A 97 9.04 -35.28 -12.38
N TRP A 98 9.68 -34.11 -12.24
CA TRP A 98 10.81 -33.95 -11.32
C TRP A 98 10.39 -34.17 -9.87
N ASN A 99 11.07 -35.10 -9.22
CA ASN A 99 10.94 -35.36 -7.79
C ASN A 99 12.07 -34.65 -7.02
N HIS A 100 11.93 -34.55 -5.70
CA HIS A 100 12.97 -33.98 -4.83
C HIS A 100 14.36 -34.66 -4.99
N ALA A 101 14.40 -35.90 -5.47
CA ALA A 101 15.63 -36.65 -5.74
C ALA A 101 16.40 -36.18 -7.00
N ASP A 102 15.73 -35.47 -7.93
CA ASP A 102 16.36 -34.99 -9.17
C ASP A 102 17.11 -33.65 -8.98
N TRP A 103 17.03 -33.06 -7.78
CA TRP A 103 17.67 -31.79 -7.44
C TRP A 103 19.11 -31.91 -6.91
N ASP A 104 19.62 -33.13 -6.70
CA ASP A 104 20.93 -33.41 -6.10
C ASP A 104 22.03 -33.79 -7.14
N VAL A 105 21.92 -33.33 -8.39
CA VAL A 105 22.93 -33.56 -9.45
C VAL A 105 24.14 -32.65 -9.32
#